data_AF-A0A5E6N5W9-F1
#
_entry.id   AF-A0A5E6N5W9-F1
#
_cell.length_a   1.000
_cell.length_b   1.000
_cell.length_c   1.000
_cell.angle_alpha   90.00
_cell.angle_beta   90.00
_cell.angle_gamma   90.00
#
_symmetry.space_group_name_H-M   'P 1'
#
loop_
_entity.id
_entity.type
_entity.pdbx_description
1 polymer ?
#
loop_
_entity_poly.entity_id
_entity_poly.type
_entity_poly.pdbx_seq_one_letter_code
_entity_poly.pdbx_strand_id
1 'polypeptide(L)'
;MGDITWTIGGEDADKFTINAKNGVVSMIARDYEKPVDKDKDNDYKVTITATDFDKNTDSKDLKVKVTNVHEFVSSEYSVAGVTYRSVHSPNTGRVWLDRNLGADQVAKFKGDQKSYGYLYQWGRAHDQHEQRTSGTSSKQFTSLKNTGVNNGPFIIGNSDWTSADSAGKEREKSWGAAGGGVCPKPFKIPSKEELKEEMTKSNITNADSAFSSFLKIPSAGYRSKSGNIPENHPAVLLWTRSPVPDPVVGDIDAYYFTASINNNDAGFHTIERSYGLSIRCISIHDPIPPSD
;
A
#
# COMPACT_ATOMS: atom_id res chain seq x y z
N MET A 1 -1.39 51.47 30.33
CA MET A 1 -2.06 50.20 29.97
C MET A 1 -1.84 49.26 31.13
N GLY A 2 -2.92 48.76 31.75
CA GLY A 2 -2.81 47.84 32.87
C GLY A 2 -2.39 46.45 32.39
N ASP A 3 -1.51 45.78 33.13
CA ASP A 3 -1.15 44.39 32.86
C ASP A 3 -2.35 43.48 33.13
N ILE A 4 -2.58 42.51 32.25
CA ILE A 4 -3.62 41.49 32.41
C ILE A 4 -2.93 40.20 32.86
N THR A 5 -3.42 39.62 33.96
CA THR A 5 -3.01 38.30 34.43
C THR A 5 -4.01 37.25 33.95
N TRP A 6 -3.51 36.16 33.37
CA TRP A 6 -4.31 35.06 32.85
C TRP A 6 -4.23 33.83 33.75
N THR A 7 -5.39 33.25 34.08
CA THR A 7 -5.49 32.00 34.85
C THR A 7 -6.39 30.99 34.14
N ILE A 8 -6.21 29.71 34.46
CA ILE A 8 -6.99 28.60 33.92
C ILE A 8 -7.64 27.83 35.06
N GLY A 9 -8.94 27.54 34.92
CA GLY A 9 -9.76 26.76 35.83
C GLY A 9 -10.66 25.81 35.05
N GLY A 10 -11.68 25.25 35.72
CA GLY A 10 -12.59 24.27 35.12
C GLY A 10 -12.25 22.82 35.48
N GLU A 11 -12.99 21.89 34.88
CA GLU A 11 -12.96 20.47 35.23
C GLU A 11 -11.62 19.80 34.89
N ASP A 12 -11.03 20.19 33.76
CA ASP A 12 -9.79 19.62 33.24
C ASP A 12 -8.60 20.57 33.36
N ALA A 13 -8.68 21.59 34.22
CA ALA A 13 -7.66 22.62 34.35
C ALA A 13 -6.25 22.06 34.62
N ASP A 14 -6.17 20.96 35.37
CA ASP A 14 -4.93 20.28 35.72
C ASP A 14 -4.25 19.58 34.52
N LYS A 15 -4.93 19.50 33.37
CA LYS A 15 -4.42 18.96 32.11
C LYS A 15 -3.76 20.00 31.22
N PHE A 16 -3.84 21.28 31.59
CA PHE A 16 -3.36 22.41 30.81
C PHE A 16 -2.40 23.28 31.61
N THR A 17 -1.63 24.09 30.88
CA THR A 17 -0.88 25.22 31.43
C THR A 17 -1.31 26.48 30.72
N ILE A 18 -1.31 27.62 31.44
CA ILE A 18 -1.51 28.94 30.84
C ILE A 18 -0.36 29.86 31.20
N ASN A 19 0.14 30.61 30.22
CA ASN A 19 1.11 31.67 30.48
C ASN A 19 0.37 32.91 31.01
N ALA A 20 0.63 33.23 32.27
CA ALA A 20 -0.07 34.30 32.98
C ALA A 20 0.10 35.70 32.37
N LYS A 21 1.10 35.93 31.51
CA LYS A 21 1.37 37.25 30.90
C LYS A 21 0.71 37.45 29.55
N ASN A 22 0.50 36.38 28.78
CA ASN A 22 0.03 36.48 27.41
C ASN A 22 -1.15 35.55 27.08
N GLY A 23 -1.63 34.77 28.04
CA GLY A 23 -2.82 33.92 27.89
C GLY A 23 -2.61 32.68 27.01
N VAL A 24 -1.39 32.36 26.59
CA VAL A 24 -1.13 31.16 25.79
C VAL A 24 -1.43 29.90 26.62
N VAL A 25 -2.40 29.12 26.16
CA VAL A 25 -2.79 27.83 26.72
C VAL A 25 -2.04 26.71 26.02
N SER A 26 -1.59 25.69 26.75
CA SER A 26 -0.90 24.52 26.21
C SER A 26 -1.38 23.24 26.88
N MET A 27 -1.33 22.14 26.12
CA MET A 27 -1.70 20.79 26.55
C MET A 27 -0.65 19.81 25.99
N ILE A 28 -0.35 18.75 26.74
CA ILE A 28 0.44 17.63 26.20
C ILE A 28 -0.37 16.86 25.14
N ALA A 29 0.31 16.15 24.25
CA ALA A 29 -0.33 15.25 23.30
C ALA A 29 -1.19 14.20 24.05
N ARG A 30 -2.35 13.88 23.47
CA ARG A 30 -3.32 12.92 24.01
C ARG A 30 -3.51 11.76 23.04
N ASP A 31 -3.70 10.58 23.61
CA ASP A 31 -4.06 9.33 22.95
C ASP A 31 -5.59 9.22 23.07
N TYR A 32 -6.29 9.18 21.92
CA TYR A 32 -7.76 9.23 21.90
C TYR A 32 -8.36 7.98 22.58
N GLU A 33 -7.72 6.83 22.39
CA GLU A 33 -8.08 5.53 22.94
C GLU A 33 -7.82 5.44 24.46
N LYS A 34 -7.11 6.43 25.04
CA LYS A 34 -6.83 6.53 26.49
C LYS A 34 -7.25 7.91 27.04
N PRO A 35 -8.56 8.20 27.14
CA PRO A 35 -9.04 9.50 27.59
C PRO A 35 -8.60 9.83 29.02
N VAL A 36 -8.10 11.05 29.22
CA VAL A 36 -7.52 11.52 30.49
C VAL A 36 -8.33 12.66 31.12
N ASP A 37 -9.20 13.30 30.34
CA ASP A 37 -10.24 14.20 30.80
C ASP A 37 -11.12 13.54 31.87
N LYS A 38 -11.85 14.38 32.60
CA LYS A 38 -12.57 13.99 33.81
C LYS A 38 -13.71 13.02 33.52
N ASP A 39 -14.49 13.26 32.47
CA ASP A 39 -15.66 12.48 32.08
C ASP A 39 -15.36 11.40 31.02
N LYS A 40 -14.11 11.34 30.54
CA LYS A 40 -13.60 10.32 29.63
C LYS A 40 -14.22 10.36 28.23
N ASP A 41 -14.62 11.54 27.77
CA ASP A 41 -15.25 11.77 26.47
C ASP A 41 -14.32 12.45 25.44
N ASN A 42 -13.05 12.72 25.82
CA ASN A 42 -12.05 13.43 25.01
C ASN A 42 -12.39 14.91 24.69
N ASP A 43 -13.41 15.49 25.35
CA ASP A 43 -13.76 16.91 25.30
C ASP A 43 -13.32 17.62 26.58
N TYR A 44 -12.10 18.13 26.57
CA TYR A 44 -11.52 18.83 27.71
C TYR A 44 -12.18 20.20 27.90
N LYS A 45 -12.71 20.47 29.09
CA LYS A 45 -13.43 21.70 29.45
C LYS A 45 -12.61 22.51 30.44
N VAL A 46 -12.20 23.70 30.01
CA VAL A 46 -11.46 24.66 30.84
C VAL A 46 -12.09 26.04 30.77
N THR A 47 -11.93 26.82 31.83
CA THR A 47 -12.36 28.22 31.89
C THR A 47 -11.11 29.09 31.95
N ILE A 48 -10.98 30.02 31.02
CA ILE A 48 -9.89 31.01 31.01
C ILE A 48 -10.40 32.28 31.66
N THR A 49 -9.66 32.82 32.63
CA THR A 49 -10.00 34.07 33.31
C THR A 49 -8.89 35.09 33.08
N ALA A 50 -9.28 36.29 32.63
CA ALA A 50 -8.42 37.46 32.53
C ALA A 50 -8.72 38.38 33.73
N THR A 51 -7.68 38.86 34.41
CA THR A 51 -7.79 39.79 35.55
C THR A 51 -6.94 41.02 35.27
N ASP A 52 -7.53 42.22 35.30
CA ASP A 52 -6.78 43.47 35.19
C ASP A 52 -6.16 43.90 36.53
N PHE A 53 -5.38 44.99 36.51
CA PHE A 53 -4.72 45.51 37.70
C PHE A 53 -5.69 45.96 38.81
N ASP A 54 -6.88 46.43 38.43
CA ASP A 54 -7.93 46.87 39.36
C ASP A 54 -8.79 45.70 39.88
N LYS A 55 -8.41 44.46 39.52
CA LYS A 55 -9.07 43.19 39.88
C LYS A 55 -10.42 42.98 39.22
N ASN A 56 -10.72 43.67 38.12
CA ASN A 56 -11.86 43.31 37.29
C ASN A 56 -11.52 42.02 36.55
N THR A 57 -12.50 41.11 36.48
CA THR A 57 -12.33 39.80 35.85
C THR A 57 -13.34 39.59 34.74
N ASP A 58 -12.90 38.97 33.65
CA ASP A 58 -13.78 38.37 32.64
C ASP A 58 -13.32 36.93 32.37
N SER A 59 -14.24 36.06 32.01
CA SER A 59 -13.96 34.65 31.83
C SER A 59 -14.66 34.04 30.62
N LYS A 60 -14.02 33.03 30.02
CA LYS A 60 -14.55 32.31 28.88
C LYS A 60 -14.27 30.82 29.00
N ASP A 61 -15.30 30.03 28.77
CA ASP A 61 -15.15 28.57 28.65
C ASP A 61 -14.57 28.20 27.29
N LEU A 62 -13.66 27.23 27.30
CA LEU A 62 -12.99 26.64 26.16
C LEU A 62 -13.19 25.13 26.22
N LYS A 63 -13.56 24.56 25.06
CA LYS A 63 -13.57 23.12 24.84
C LYS A 63 -12.46 22.74 23.88
N VAL A 64 -11.59 21.82 24.29
CA VAL A 64 -10.54 21.23 23.43
C VAL A 64 -10.90 19.77 23.17
N LYS A 65 -11.25 19.46 21.93
CA LYS A 65 -11.61 18.11 21.49
C LYS A 65 -10.36 17.39 20.98
N VAL A 66 -10.04 16.24 21.56
CA VAL A 66 -9.07 15.31 20.98
C VAL A 66 -9.82 14.49 19.92
N THR A 67 -9.35 14.54 18.68
CA THR A 67 -9.94 13.79 17.57
C THR A 67 -9.22 12.48 17.37
N ASN A 68 -9.97 11.40 17.17
CA ASN A 68 -9.40 10.09 16.84
C ASN A 68 -8.56 10.17 15.57
N VAL A 69 -7.37 9.54 15.61
CA VAL A 69 -6.56 9.22 14.45
C VAL A 69 -6.33 7.71 14.44
N HIS A 70 -6.54 7.04 13.31
CA HIS A 70 -6.28 5.61 13.24
C HIS A 70 -4.80 5.30 13.43
N GLU A 71 -4.49 4.52 14.45
CA GLU A 71 -3.13 4.11 14.81
C GLU A 71 -2.84 2.70 14.28
N PHE A 72 -1.91 2.60 13.31
CA PHE A 72 -1.51 1.32 12.75
C PHE A 72 -0.09 0.92 13.20
N VAL A 73 0.03 -0.24 13.83
CA VAL A 73 1.33 -0.83 14.16
C VAL A 73 1.84 -1.68 13.00
N SER A 74 2.91 -1.21 12.36
CA SER A 74 3.57 -1.96 11.29
C SER A 74 4.21 -3.24 11.83
N SER A 75 4.04 -4.34 11.09
CA SER A 75 4.63 -5.65 11.36
C SER A 75 5.58 -6.05 10.22
N GLU A 76 6.58 -6.86 10.53
CA GLU A 76 7.56 -7.34 9.55
C GLU A 76 7.22 -8.74 9.01
N TYR A 77 7.42 -8.93 7.71
CA TYR A 77 7.14 -10.17 7.00
C TYR A 77 8.30 -10.49 6.06
N SER A 78 8.71 -11.76 5.96
CA SER A 78 9.84 -12.15 5.09
C SER A 78 9.44 -13.22 4.09
N VAL A 79 9.87 -13.05 2.84
CA VAL A 79 9.74 -14.05 1.76
C VAL A 79 10.96 -13.96 0.85
N ALA A 80 11.46 -15.12 0.40
CA ALA A 80 12.62 -15.21 -0.51
C ALA A 80 13.84 -14.37 -0.08
N GLY A 81 14.12 -14.31 1.22
CA GLY A 81 15.27 -13.57 1.78
C GLY A 81 15.09 -12.04 1.85
N VAL A 82 13.92 -11.51 1.51
CA VAL A 82 13.61 -10.07 1.61
C VAL A 82 12.60 -9.83 2.73
N THR A 83 12.85 -8.80 3.55
CA THR A 83 11.97 -8.37 4.63
C THR A 83 11.17 -7.13 4.24
N TYR A 84 9.86 -7.20 4.46
CA TYR A 84 8.86 -6.17 4.15
C TYR A 84 8.21 -5.70 5.44
N ARG A 85 7.59 -4.53 5.37
CA ARG A 85 6.72 -3.99 6.41
C ARG A 85 5.29 -3.91 5.92
N SER A 86 4.34 -4.08 6.84
CA SER A 86 2.95 -3.75 6.53
C SER A 86 2.72 -2.25 6.55
N VAL A 87 1.85 -1.78 5.66
CA VAL A 87 1.31 -0.43 5.62
C VAL A 87 -0.20 -0.49 5.54
N HIS A 88 -0.87 0.44 6.20
CA HIS A 88 -2.32 0.54 6.23
C HIS A 88 -2.79 1.57 5.20
N SER A 89 -3.80 1.21 4.41
CA SER A 89 -4.44 2.13 3.48
C SER A 89 -5.31 3.13 4.25
N PRO A 90 -5.06 4.44 4.15
CA PRO A 90 -5.99 5.44 4.69
C PRO A 90 -7.30 5.51 3.89
N ASN A 91 -7.38 4.84 2.74
CA ASN A 91 -8.47 4.98 1.78
C ASN A 91 -9.42 3.78 1.79
N THR A 92 -8.90 2.57 2.02
CA THR A 92 -9.68 1.32 2.02
C THR A 92 -9.69 0.60 3.36
N GLY A 93 -8.83 0.97 4.31
CA GLY A 93 -8.61 0.21 5.54
C GLY A 93 -7.87 -1.11 5.33
N ARG A 94 -7.44 -1.44 4.10
CA ARG A 94 -6.70 -2.66 3.79
C ARG A 94 -5.23 -2.53 4.20
N VAL A 95 -4.63 -3.66 4.55
CA VAL A 95 -3.21 -3.75 4.85
C VAL A 95 -2.45 -4.30 3.64
N TRP A 96 -1.36 -3.63 3.27
CA TRP A 96 -0.49 -3.97 2.14
C TRP A 96 0.94 -4.18 2.60
N LEU A 97 1.75 -4.87 1.79
CA LEU A 97 3.21 -4.76 1.92
C LEU A 97 3.69 -3.41 1.37
N ASP A 98 4.73 -2.86 2.01
CA ASP A 98 5.28 -1.54 1.78
C ASP A 98 5.84 -1.30 0.36
N ARG A 99 6.21 -2.34 -0.39
CA ARG A 99 6.84 -2.23 -1.72
C ARG A 99 6.55 -3.42 -2.64
N ASN A 100 7.03 -3.33 -3.89
CA ASN A 100 7.00 -4.45 -4.85
C ASN A 100 7.75 -5.66 -4.30
N LEU A 101 7.26 -6.88 -4.56
CA LEU A 101 8.01 -8.09 -4.21
C LEU A 101 9.38 -8.12 -4.90
N GLY A 102 10.41 -8.44 -4.11
CA GLY A 102 11.81 -8.48 -4.52
C GLY A 102 12.55 -7.14 -4.43
N ALA A 103 11.89 -6.07 -3.98
CA ALA A 103 12.52 -4.75 -3.93
C ALA A 103 13.38 -4.57 -2.67
N ASP A 104 14.54 -3.93 -2.83
CA ASP A 104 15.48 -3.68 -1.73
C ASP A 104 15.01 -2.57 -0.79
N GLN A 105 14.19 -1.63 -1.29
CA GLN A 105 13.68 -0.49 -0.53
C GLN A 105 12.32 0.01 -1.02
N VAL A 106 11.59 0.71 -0.16
CA VAL A 106 10.43 1.52 -0.57
C VAL A 106 10.91 2.64 -1.50
N ALA A 107 10.15 2.93 -2.56
CA ALA A 107 10.56 3.90 -3.56
C ALA A 107 10.78 5.30 -2.97
N LYS A 108 11.92 5.90 -3.32
CA LYS A 108 12.26 7.30 -2.96
C LYS A 108 11.89 8.31 -4.05
N PHE A 109 11.75 7.83 -5.29
CA PHE A 109 11.26 8.56 -6.46
C PHE A 109 10.70 7.54 -7.46
N LYS A 110 9.92 7.98 -8.45
CA LYS A 110 9.22 7.06 -9.38
C LYS A 110 10.16 6.12 -10.16
N GLY A 111 11.37 6.56 -10.48
CA GLY A 111 12.39 5.79 -11.20
C GLY A 111 13.43 5.08 -10.32
N ASP A 112 13.14 4.87 -9.04
CA ASP A 112 14.09 4.31 -8.09
C ASP A 112 14.32 2.81 -8.36
N GLN A 113 15.43 2.48 -9.03
CA GLN A 113 15.75 1.12 -9.45
C GLN A 113 15.77 0.11 -8.29
N LYS A 114 16.16 0.53 -7.08
CA LYS A 114 16.17 -0.35 -5.89
C LYS A 114 14.77 -0.70 -5.38
N SER A 115 13.75 0.03 -5.82
CA SER A 115 12.35 -0.20 -5.46
C SER A 115 11.58 -1.04 -6.46
N TYR A 116 12.17 -1.33 -7.62
CA TYR A 116 11.47 -1.95 -8.74
C TYR A 116 11.03 -3.38 -8.44
N GLY A 117 11.82 -4.13 -7.66
CA GLY A 117 11.57 -5.52 -7.35
C GLY A 117 11.64 -6.45 -8.57
N TYR A 118 11.06 -7.63 -8.46
CA TYR A 118 11.06 -8.67 -9.48
C TYR A 118 9.94 -8.51 -10.52
N LEU A 119 10.06 -9.24 -11.64
CA LEU A 119 9.11 -9.25 -12.76
C LEU A 119 8.60 -10.67 -13.02
N TYR A 120 7.43 -10.98 -12.49
CA TYR A 120 6.87 -12.33 -12.48
C TYR A 120 6.04 -12.62 -13.74
N GLN A 121 6.13 -13.83 -14.27
CA GLN A 121 5.17 -14.37 -15.23
C GLN A 121 3.90 -14.78 -14.49
N TRP A 122 2.73 -14.54 -15.10
CA TRP A 122 1.47 -14.59 -14.38
C TRP A 122 1.15 -15.99 -13.85
N GLY A 123 0.76 -16.06 -12.57
CA GLY A 123 0.44 -17.31 -11.88
C GLY A 123 1.62 -18.23 -11.59
N ARG A 124 2.87 -17.81 -11.84
CA ARG A 124 4.07 -18.62 -11.62
C ARG A 124 4.57 -18.47 -10.17
N ALA A 125 5.12 -19.56 -9.63
CA ALA A 125 5.79 -19.55 -8.32
C ALA A 125 7.16 -18.85 -8.41
N HIS A 126 7.71 -18.47 -7.26
CA HIS A 126 9.07 -17.95 -7.14
C HIS A 126 10.06 -19.09 -7.43
N ASP A 127 10.61 -19.09 -8.64
CA ASP A 127 11.51 -20.15 -9.12
C ASP A 127 12.72 -19.59 -9.88
N GLN A 128 13.03 -18.30 -9.68
CA GLN A 128 14.13 -17.51 -10.26
C GLN A 128 13.84 -16.88 -11.62
N HIS A 129 12.73 -17.22 -12.28
CA HIS A 129 12.35 -16.58 -13.53
C HIS A 129 12.13 -15.07 -13.36
N GLU A 130 11.64 -14.67 -12.19
CA GLU A 130 11.24 -13.31 -11.85
C GLU A 130 12.41 -12.33 -11.74
N GLN A 131 13.64 -12.86 -11.60
CA GLN A 131 14.82 -12.03 -11.62
C GLN A 131 14.93 -11.31 -12.95
N ARG A 132 15.22 -10.01 -12.89
CA ARG A 132 15.39 -9.16 -14.09
C ARG A 132 16.52 -9.64 -14.99
N THR A 133 17.48 -10.39 -14.43
CA THR A 133 18.67 -10.94 -15.10
C THR A 133 18.55 -12.43 -15.42
N SER A 134 17.40 -13.08 -15.16
CA SER A 134 17.26 -14.51 -15.42
C SER A 134 17.41 -14.84 -16.91
N GLY A 135 17.94 -16.04 -17.20
CA GLY A 135 18.02 -16.56 -18.57
C GLY A 135 16.63 -16.77 -19.17
N THR A 136 16.56 -16.93 -20.50
CA THR A 136 15.31 -17.13 -21.24
C THR A 136 15.21 -18.52 -21.86
N SER A 137 13.99 -18.97 -22.15
CA SER A 137 13.72 -20.21 -22.88
C SER A 137 12.43 -20.09 -23.68
N SER A 138 12.37 -20.64 -24.89
CA SER A 138 11.13 -20.72 -25.66
C SER A 138 10.28 -21.96 -25.33
N LYS A 139 10.79 -22.87 -24.50
CA LYS A 139 10.10 -24.12 -24.15
C LYS A 139 9.17 -23.91 -22.96
N GLN A 140 7.86 -23.92 -23.21
CA GLN A 140 6.84 -23.88 -22.14
C GLN A 140 6.95 -25.09 -21.22
N PHE A 141 6.57 -24.90 -19.96
CA PHE A 141 6.32 -26.01 -19.05
C PHE A 141 5.00 -26.71 -19.38
N THR A 142 4.90 -28.00 -19.09
CA THR A 142 3.67 -28.79 -19.30
C THR A 142 2.85 -28.95 -18.01
N SER A 143 3.31 -28.36 -16.91
CA SER A 143 2.64 -28.38 -15.61
C SER A 143 2.79 -27.03 -14.90
N LEU A 144 2.08 -26.84 -13.78
CA LEU A 144 2.20 -25.66 -12.93
C LEU A 144 3.39 -25.69 -11.98
N LYS A 145 4.12 -26.82 -11.91
CA LYS A 145 5.30 -26.97 -11.07
C LYS A 145 6.54 -27.05 -11.94
N ASN A 146 7.53 -26.25 -11.62
CA ASN A 146 8.88 -26.49 -12.11
C ASN A 146 9.50 -27.63 -11.28
N THR A 147 9.64 -28.81 -11.89
CA THR A 147 10.23 -30.00 -11.27
C THR A 147 11.68 -30.23 -11.68
N GLY A 148 12.29 -29.30 -12.43
CA GLY A 148 13.64 -29.41 -12.97
C GLY A 148 14.73 -28.80 -12.08
N VAL A 149 15.97 -29.23 -12.32
CA VAL A 149 17.18 -28.55 -11.85
C VAL A 149 17.45 -27.36 -12.79
N ASN A 150 17.91 -26.23 -12.25
CA ASN A 150 18.10 -24.91 -12.88
C ASN A 150 16.89 -23.96 -12.75
N ASN A 151 16.92 -23.12 -11.70
CA ASN A 151 16.44 -21.73 -11.69
C ASN A 151 15.59 -21.40 -12.93
N GLY A 152 14.27 -21.59 -12.83
CA GLY A 152 13.38 -21.64 -13.98
C GLY A 152 13.58 -20.44 -14.90
N PRO A 153 13.85 -20.64 -16.21
CA PRO A 153 14.07 -19.53 -17.12
C PRO A 153 12.79 -18.72 -17.31
N PHE A 154 12.94 -17.45 -17.69
CA PHE A 154 11.83 -16.65 -18.16
C PHE A 154 11.37 -17.16 -19.53
N ILE A 155 10.10 -17.55 -19.64
CA ILE A 155 9.60 -18.15 -20.89
C ILE A 155 9.27 -17.06 -21.91
N ILE A 156 9.82 -17.20 -23.11
CA ILE A 156 9.68 -16.24 -24.22
C ILE A 156 9.01 -16.90 -25.44
N GLY A 157 8.55 -16.08 -26.39
CA GLY A 157 8.01 -16.54 -27.68
C GLY A 157 6.64 -17.24 -27.61
N ASN A 158 6.01 -17.25 -26.44
CA ASN A 158 4.69 -17.85 -26.20
C ASN A 158 3.79 -16.83 -25.47
N SER A 159 2.48 -16.99 -25.55
CA SER A 159 1.53 -16.15 -24.79
C SER A 159 1.46 -16.50 -23.30
N ASP A 160 1.93 -17.70 -22.90
CA ASP A 160 2.00 -18.14 -21.51
C ASP A 160 3.32 -18.89 -21.25
N TRP A 161 3.73 -19.05 -20.00
CA TRP A 161 4.92 -19.81 -19.60
C TRP A 161 4.66 -21.33 -19.52
N THR A 162 3.39 -21.73 -19.48
CA THR A 162 2.95 -23.12 -19.36
C THR A 162 1.79 -23.43 -20.30
N SER A 163 1.67 -24.69 -20.70
CA SER A 163 0.49 -25.21 -21.41
C SER A 163 -0.60 -25.72 -20.47
N ALA A 164 -0.33 -25.77 -19.16
CA ALA A 164 -1.29 -26.18 -18.14
C ALA A 164 -2.19 -25.03 -17.68
N ASP A 165 -3.40 -25.34 -17.20
CA ASP A 165 -4.32 -24.36 -16.63
C ASP A 165 -4.58 -23.16 -17.55
N SER A 166 -4.96 -23.43 -18.80
CA SER A 166 -5.26 -22.40 -19.80
C SER A 166 -6.33 -21.41 -19.33
N ALA A 167 -7.34 -21.90 -18.59
CA ALA A 167 -8.35 -21.06 -17.97
C ALA A 167 -7.80 -20.17 -16.83
N GLY A 168 -6.65 -20.51 -16.25
CA GLY A 168 -6.02 -19.75 -15.17
C GLY A 168 -6.68 -19.94 -13.79
N LYS A 169 -7.60 -20.90 -13.63
CA LYS A 169 -8.40 -21.07 -12.40
C LYS A 169 -7.54 -21.56 -11.24
N GLU A 170 -6.61 -22.47 -11.50
CA GLU A 170 -5.72 -23.00 -10.45
C GLU A 170 -4.69 -21.95 -10.04
N ARG A 171 -4.16 -21.19 -11.00
CA ARG A 171 -3.24 -20.08 -10.74
C ARG A 171 -3.91 -18.93 -10.00
N GLU A 172 -5.13 -18.56 -10.36
CA GLU A 172 -5.95 -17.57 -9.64
C GLU A 172 -6.14 -17.97 -8.18
N LYS A 173 -6.54 -19.24 -7.94
CA LYS A 173 -6.73 -19.79 -6.60
C LYS A 173 -5.42 -19.77 -5.80
N SER A 174 -4.32 -20.18 -6.41
CA SER A 174 -3.00 -20.19 -5.79
C SER A 174 -2.55 -18.79 -5.38
N TRP A 175 -2.64 -17.81 -6.28
CA TRP A 175 -2.27 -16.41 -6.04
C TRP A 175 -3.22 -15.70 -5.06
N GLY A 176 -4.45 -16.19 -4.90
CA GLY A 176 -5.44 -15.68 -3.95
C GLY A 176 -5.38 -16.29 -2.54
N ALA A 177 -4.56 -17.32 -2.31
CA ALA A 177 -4.43 -17.94 -0.99
C ALA A 177 -3.49 -17.16 -0.06
N ALA A 178 -3.62 -17.36 1.25
CA ALA A 178 -2.73 -16.76 2.24
C ALA A 178 -1.31 -17.36 2.14
N GLY A 179 -0.31 -16.49 1.91
CA GLY A 179 1.02 -16.95 1.54
C GLY A 179 1.08 -17.58 0.14
N GLY A 180 0.04 -17.34 -0.66
CA GLY A 180 -0.17 -17.96 -1.96
C GLY A 180 0.70 -17.33 -3.05
N GLY A 181 1.06 -18.16 -4.04
CA GLY A 181 1.90 -17.79 -5.17
C GLY A 181 3.34 -17.43 -4.77
N VAL A 182 3.50 -16.19 -4.32
CA VAL A 182 4.80 -15.55 -4.03
C VAL A 182 4.75 -14.53 -2.87
N CYS A 183 3.57 -14.26 -2.29
CA CYS A 183 3.44 -13.36 -1.13
C CYS A 183 3.71 -14.12 0.18
N PRO A 184 4.21 -13.47 1.25
CA PRO A 184 4.28 -14.07 2.59
C PRO A 184 2.88 -14.17 3.23
N LYS A 185 2.68 -15.08 4.18
CA LYS A 185 1.45 -15.07 5.00
C LYS A 185 1.40 -13.82 5.89
N PRO A 186 0.22 -13.21 6.12
CA PRO A 186 -1.12 -13.57 5.63
C PRO A 186 -1.51 -12.87 4.31
N PHE A 187 -0.54 -12.48 3.48
CA PHE A 187 -0.82 -11.73 2.25
C PHE A 187 -1.08 -12.65 1.04
N LYS A 188 -1.75 -12.07 0.05
CA LYS A 188 -2.03 -12.65 -1.28
C LYS A 188 -1.79 -11.58 -2.36
N ILE A 189 -1.86 -12.00 -3.62
CA ILE A 189 -1.89 -11.06 -4.76
C ILE A 189 -3.33 -10.56 -4.90
N PRO A 190 -3.57 -9.25 -5.06
CA PRO A 190 -4.91 -8.69 -5.11
C PRO A 190 -5.68 -9.18 -6.34
N SER A 191 -6.99 -9.38 -6.21
CA SER A 191 -7.87 -9.46 -7.38
C SER A 191 -7.90 -8.12 -8.13
N LYS A 192 -8.43 -8.13 -9.34
CA LYS A 192 -8.70 -6.90 -10.10
C LYS A 192 -9.57 -5.93 -9.31
N GLU A 193 -10.59 -6.43 -8.63
CA GLU A 193 -11.54 -5.63 -7.84
C GLU A 193 -10.85 -5.01 -6.62
N GLU A 194 -10.05 -5.78 -5.88
CA GLU A 194 -9.30 -5.30 -4.72
C GLU A 194 -8.29 -4.21 -5.12
N LEU A 195 -7.54 -4.44 -6.21
CA LEU A 195 -6.58 -3.45 -6.71
C LEU A 195 -7.32 -2.20 -7.24
N LYS A 196 -8.44 -2.39 -7.96
CA LYS A 196 -9.22 -1.29 -8.54
C LYS A 196 -9.79 -0.38 -7.46
N GLU A 197 -10.33 -0.95 -6.39
CA GLU A 197 -10.83 -0.16 -5.27
C GLU A 197 -9.73 0.72 -4.68
N GLU A 198 -8.56 0.15 -4.40
CA GLU A 198 -7.42 0.89 -3.85
C GLU A 198 -6.92 1.99 -4.77
N MET A 199 -6.72 1.70 -6.06
CA MET A 199 -6.24 2.69 -7.04
C MET A 199 -7.23 3.84 -7.19
N THR A 200 -8.54 3.53 -7.19
CA THR A 200 -9.61 4.54 -7.33
C THR A 200 -9.68 5.43 -6.10
N LYS A 201 -9.76 4.85 -4.90
CA LYS A 201 -9.87 5.62 -3.65
C LYS A 201 -8.58 6.39 -3.32
N SER A 202 -7.43 5.91 -3.80
CA SER A 202 -6.15 6.64 -3.72
C SER A 202 -5.96 7.69 -4.80
N ASN A 203 -6.93 7.89 -5.70
CA ASN A 203 -6.88 8.83 -6.83
C ASN A 203 -5.64 8.67 -7.72
N ILE A 204 -5.25 7.42 -7.99
CA ILE A 204 -4.11 7.12 -8.85
C ILE A 204 -4.54 7.25 -10.31
N THR A 205 -4.00 8.27 -10.99
CA THR A 205 -4.35 8.66 -12.37
C THR A 205 -3.17 8.60 -13.33
N ASN A 206 -1.94 8.49 -12.81
CA ASN A 206 -0.68 8.44 -13.56
C ASN A 206 0.44 7.93 -12.64
N ALA A 207 1.67 7.81 -13.16
CA ALA A 207 2.82 7.34 -12.38
C ALA A 207 3.21 8.30 -11.23
N ASP A 208 2.98 9.61 -11.37
CA ASP A 208 3.32 10.59 -10.33
C ASP A 208 2.40 10.46 -9.10
N SER A 209 1.09 10.31 -9.34
CA SER A 209 0.10 10.02 -8.29
C SER A 209 0.31 8.63 -7.69
N ALA A 210 0.69 7.63 -8.48
CA ALA A 210 1.05 6.30 -7.98
C ALA A 210 2.24 6.34 -7.01
N PHE A 211 3.30 7.07 -7.34
CA PHE A 211 4.45 7.29 -6.47
C PHE A 211 4.10 8.17 -5.24
N SER A 212 3.25 9.17 -5.41
CA SER A 212 2.88 10.08 -4.31
C SER A 212 1.96 9.42 -3.27
N SER A 213 1.20 8.39 -3.67
CA SER A 213 0.31 7.62 -2.80
C SER A 213 1.02 6.97 -1.60
N PHE A 214 0.25 6.46 -0.64
CA PHE A 214 0.78 5.73 0.51
C PHE A 214 1.55 4.45 0.12
N LEU A 215 1.27 3.87 -1.06
CA LEU A 215 1.93 2.66 -1.55
C LEU A 215 3.31 2.92 -2.19
N LYS A 216 3.66 4.19 -2.47
CA LYS A 216 4.93 4.58 -3.12
C LYS A 216 5.25 3.72 -4.34
N ILE A 217 4.29 3.55 -5.26
CA ILE A 217 4.42 2.60 -6.38
C ILE A 217 5.42 3.16 -7.41
N PRO A 218 6.53 2.46 -7.71
CA PRO A 218 7.50 2.92 -8.69
C PRO A 218 7.11 2.53 -10.11
N SER A 219 7.64 3.26 -11.07
CA SER A 219 7.60 2.97 -12.50
C SER A 219 8.58 1.87 -12.88
N ALA A 220 8.34 0.66 -12.38
CA ALA A 220 9.26 -0.48 -12.46
C ALA A 220 9.39 -1.13 -13.86
N GLY A 221 8.55 -0.71 -14.82
CA GLY A 221 8.51 -1.26 -16.17
C GLY A 221 8.08 -2.72 -16.19
N TYR A 222 8.44 -3.42 -17.27
CA TYR A 222 8.06 -4.81 -17.52
C TYR A 222 9.16 -5.56 -18.28
N ARG A 223 9.04 -6.89 -18.31
CA ARG A 223 9.81 -7.77 -19.21
C ARG A 223 8.87 -8.30 -20.27
N SER A 224 9.18 -8.06 -21.54
CA SER A 224 8.32 -8.47 -22.65
C SER A 224 8.38 -9.99 -22.88
N LYS A 225 7.42 -10.51 -23.65
CA LYS A 225 7.44 -11.91 -24.11
C LYS A 225 8.64 -12.28 -24.99
N SER A 226 9.42 -11.30 -25.45
CA SER A 226 10.69 -11.52 -26.14
C SER A 226 11.88 -11.60 -25.17
N GLY A 227 11.64 -11.39 -23.87
CA GLY A 227 12.66 -11.40 -22.81
C GLY A 227 13.32 -10.05 -22.55
N ASN A 228 12.99 -9.02 -23.34
CA ASN A 228 13.59 -7.69 -23.23
C ASN A 228 12.97 -6.90 -22.07
N ILE A 229 13.80 -6.18 -21.32
CA ILE A 229 13.37 -5.17 -20.36
C ILE A 229 13.69 -3.81 -20.99
N PRO A 230 12.68 -3.07 -21.48
CA PRO A 230 12.95 -1.80 -22.15
C PRO A 230 13.53 -0.77 -21.16
N GLU A 231 14.66 -0.16 -21.52
CA GLU A 231 15.37 0.80 -20.66
C GLU A 231 14.56 2.10 -20.41
N ASN A 232 13.70 2.49 -21.37
CA ASN A 232 13.00 3.78 -21.39
C ASN A 232 11.47 3.68 -21.25
N HIS A 233 10.94 2.58 -20.71
CA HIS A 233 9.50 2.46 -20.41
C HIS A 233 9.21 2.42 -18.89
N PRO A 234 9.45 3.51 -18.14
CA PRO A 234 9.07 3.55 -16.74
C PRO A 234 7.56 3.75 -16.62
N ALA A 235 6.75 2.73 -16.89
CA ALA A 235 5.35 2.72 -16.47
C ALA A 235 5.20 1.93 -15.17
N VAL A 236 4.12 2.22 -14.43
CA VAL A 236 3.66 1.34 -13.36
C VAL A 236 2.94 0.18 -14.04
N LEU A 237 3.40 -1.06 -13.85
CA LEU A 237 2.68 -2.26 -14.30
C LEU A 237 2.60 -3.27 -13.15
N LEU A 238 1.38 -3.55 -12.70
CA LEU A 238 1.13 -4.45 -11.57
C LEU A 238 0.21 -5.59 -11.99
N TRP A 239 0.63 -6.83 -11.75
CA TRP A 239 -0.27 -7.97 -11.92
C TRP A 239 -1.41 -7.95 -10.91
N THR A 240 -2.59 -8.39 -11.37
CA THR A 240 -3.65 -8.90 -10.50
C THR A 240 -3.66 -10.43 -10.56
N ARG A 241 -4.31 -11.09 -9.60
CA ARG A 241 -4.56 -12.54 -9.69
C ARG A 241 -5.70 -12.95 -10.63
N SER A 242 -6.39 -11.99 -11.23
CA SER A 242 -7.62 -12.25 -11.99
C SER A 242 -7.28 -12.64 -13.44
N PRO A 243 -7.66 -13.86 -13.88
CA PRO A 243 -7.57 -14.24 -15.29
C PRO A 243 -8.66 -13.51 -16.10
N VAL A 244 -8.50 -13.48 -17.42
CA VAL A 244 -9.61 -13.15 -18.31
C VAL A 244 -10.62 -14.33 -18.31
N PRO A 245 -11.91 -14.09 -18.01
CA PRO A 245 -12.93 -15.14 -18.09
C PRO A 245 -13.08 -15.66 -19.51
N ASP A 246 -13.31 -16.97 -19.66
CA ASP A 246 -13.63 -17.62 -20.93
C ASP A 246 -12.69 -17.23 -22.09
N PRO A 247 -11.38 -17.50 -21.97
CA PRO A 247 -10.44 -17.15 -23.03
C PRO A 247 -10.85 -17.83 -24.34
N VAL A 248 -10.99 -17.05 -25.41
CA VAL A 248 -11.08 -17.60 -26.76
C VAL A 248 -9.84 -18.47 -26.98
N VAL A 249 -9.97 -19.64 -27.61
CA VAL A 249 -8.84 -20.55 -27.86
C VAL A 249 -7.69 -19.78 -28.52
N GLY A 250 -6.63 -19.51 -27.77
CA GLY A 250 -5.46 -18.73 -28.22
C GLY A 250 -5.17 -17.46 -27.39
N ASP A 251 -6.18 -16.83 -26.79
CA ASP A 251 -6.02 -15.59 -25.99
C ASP A 251 -5.80 -15.92 -24.52
N ILE A 252 -4.53 -16.10 -24.15
CA ILE A 252 -4.13 -16.46 -22.79
C ILE A 252 -3.64 -15.20 -22.04
N ASP A 253 -4.62 -14.38 -21.66
CA ASP A 253 -4.40 -13.10 -21.02
C ASP A 253 -4.76 -13.11 -19.52
N ALA A 254 -4.21 -12.15 -18.78
CA ALA A 254 -4.60 -11.83 -17.41
C ALA A 254 -4.70 -10.31 -17.20
N TYR A 255 -5.45 -9.90 -16.17
CA TYR A 255 -5.62 -8.49 -15.85
C TYR A 255 -4.40 -7.92 -15.13
N TYR A 256 -3.99 -6.73 -15.56
CA TYR A 256 -2.98 -5.93 -14.90
C TYR A 256 -3.44 -4.48 -14.77
N PHE A 257 -2.87 -3.76 -13.81
CA PHE A 257 -3.01 -2.32 -13.68
C PHE A 257 -1.82 -1.61 -14.35
N THR A 258 -2.10 -0.53 -15.07
CA THR A 258 -1.09 0.37 -15.64
C THR A 258 -1.30 1.80 -15.18
N ALA A 259 -0.22 2.56 -15.01
CA ALA A 259 -0.26 4.01 -14.92
C ALA A 259 0.89 4.64 -15.73
N SER A 260 0.53 5.53 -16.65
CA SER A 260 1.44 6.20 -17.58
C SER A 260 2.28 7.28 -16.91
N ILE A 261 3.48 7.51 -17.42
CA ILE A 261 4.43 8.55 -16.99
C ILE A 261 4.18 9.91 -17.63
N ASN A 262 3.57 9.94 -18.80
CA ASN A 262 3.50 11.15 -19.62
C ASN A 262 2.10 11.75 -19.68
N ASN A 263 1.10 11.01 -19.21
CA ASN A 263 -0.31 11.32 -19.40
C ASN A 263 -1.11 10.91 -18.14
N ASN A 264 -2.29 11.50 -17.96
CA ASN A 264 -3.28 11.04 -16.98
C ASN A 264 -4.03 9.80 -17.49
N ASP A 265 -3.28 8.72 -17.68
CA ASP A 265 -3.78 7.44 -18.17
C ASP A 265 -3.38 6.34 -17.19
N ALA A 266 -4.33 5.96 -16.35
CA ALA A 266 -4.22 4.82 -15.46
C ALA A 266 -5.49 3.97 -15.55
N GLY A 267 -5.30 2.66 -15.58
CA GLY A 267 -6.40 1.76 -15.89
C GLY A 267 -6.04 0.29 -15.79
N PHE A 268 -7.04 -0.55 -16.02
CA PHE A 268 -6.89 -2.00 -16.05
C PHE A 268 -7.02 -2.49 -17.48
N HIS A 269 -6.06 -3.29 -17.90
CA HIS A 269 -6.02 -3.90 -19.22
C HIS A 269 -5.68 -5.38 -19.10
N THR A 270 -5.65 -6.06 -20.23
CA THR A 270 -5.23 -7.46 -20.32
C THR A 270 -3.94 -7.53 -21.12
N ILE A 271 -3.09 -8.48 -20.75
CA ILE A 271 -1.88 -8.80 -21.50
C ILE A 271 -1.55 -10.27 -21.31
N GLU A 272 -0.84 -10.83 -22.28
CA GLU A 272 -0.38 -12.21 -22.30
C GLU A 272 0.38 -12.57 -21.01
N ARG A 273 0.07 -13.74 -20.45
CA ARG A 273 0.59 -14.23 -19.16
C ARG A 273 2.11 -14.46 -19.13
N SER A 274 2.75 -14.51 -20.30
CA SER A 274 4.21 -14.62 -20.43
C SER A 274 4.96 -13.32 -20.14
N TYR A 275 4.29 -12.17 -20.07
CA TYR A 275 4.93 -10.91 -19.65
C TYR A 275 5.36 -10.96 -18.19
N GLY A 276 6.46 -10.29 -17.87
CA GLY A 276 6.99 -10.14 -16.53
C GLY A 276 6.57 -8.79 -15.96
N LEU A 277 5.67 -8.76 -14.98
CA LEU A 277 5.22 -7.53 -14.31
C LEU A 277 5.49 -7.59 -12.80
N SER A 278 5.45 -6.43 -12.16
CA SER A 278 5.65 -6.32 -10.71
C SER A 278 4.42 -6.82 -9.95
N ILE A 279 4.63 -7.22 -8.69
CA ILE A 279 3.58 -7.70 -7.80
C ILE A 279 3.55 -6.87 -6.52
N ARG A 280 2.35 -6.46 -6.10
CA ARG A 280 2.04 -5.98 -4.75
C ARG A 280 1.22 -7.02 -4.00
N CYS A 281 1.40 -7.08 -2.69
CA CYS A 281 0.69 -8.03 -1.83
C CYS A 281 -0.26 -7.29 -0.89
N ILE A 282 -1.48 -7.82 -0.77
CA ILE A 282 -2.56 -7.32 0.10
C ILE A 282 -2.91 -8.40 1.13
N SER A 283 -3.23 -8.01 2.36
CA SER A 283 -3.63 -8.93 3.42
C SER A 283 -4.93 -9.65 3.05
N ILE A 284 -5.04 -10.95 3.38
CA ILE A 284 -6.31 -11.69 3.25
C ILE A 284 -7.35 -11.22 4.27
N HIS A 285 -6.92 -10.58 5.36
CA HIS A 285 -7.84 -10.04 6.33
C HIS A 285 -8.56 -8.85 5.70
N ASP A 286 -9.86 -8.80 5.93
CA ASP A 286 -10.72 -7.70 5.53
C ASP A 286 -10.17 -6.37 6.07
N PRO A 287 -10.64 -5.22 5.52
CA PRO A 287 -10.34 -3.93 6.12
C PRO A 287 -10.51 -4.06 7.63
N ILE A 288 -9.48 -3.69 8.40
CA ILE A 288 -9.70 -3.53 9.84
C ILE A 288 -10.73 -2.39 9.89
N PRO A 289 -11.94 -2.62 10.42
CA PRO A 289 -12.89 -1.53 10.57
C PRO A 289 -12.16 -0.41 11.32
N PRO A 290 -12.39 0.87 11.00
CA PRO A 290 -11.99 1.91 11.93
C PRO A 290 -12.56 1.50 13.28
N SER A 291 -11.71 1.34 14.29
CA SER A 291 -12.20 1.10 15.64
C SER A 291 -13.05 2.31 15.99
N ASP A 292 -14.35 2.07 16.15
CA ASP A 292 -15.33 3.07 16.58
C ASP A 292 -14.89 3.76 17.88
#